data_AF-A0A970NND8-F1
#
_entry.id   AF-A0A970NND8-F1
#
_cell.length_a   1.000
_cell.length_b   1.000
_cell.length_c   1.000
_cell.angle_alpha   90.00
_cell.angle_beta   90.00
_cell.angle_gamma   90.00
#
_symmetry.space_group_name_H-M   'P 1'
#
loop_
_entity.id
_entity.type
_entity.pdbx_description
1 polymer ?
#
loop_
_entity_poly.entity_id
_entity_poly.type
_entity_poly.pdbx_seq_one_letter_code
_entity_poly.pdbx_strand_id
1 'polypeptide(L)' 'MGQRVEEFRVEAYINGDWQEVANGTTIGYKHLLQCKPITTNRIRFIIEKARGQALISNFSLYKAENIN' A
#
# COMPACT_ATOMS: atom_id res chain seq x y z
N MET A 1 -9.16 0.26 19.12
CA MET A 1 -8.90 1.47 18.31
C MET A 1 -9.74 1.39 17.06
N GLY A 2 -10.39 2.48 16.64
CA GLY A 2 -11.21 2.51 15.42
C GLY A 2 -10.39 2.68 14.13
N GLN A 3 -11.06 2.58 12.99
CA GLN A 3 -10.47 2.86 11.68
C GLN A 3 -10.09 4.35 11.55
N ARG A 4 -8.86 4.63 11.10
CA ARG A 4 -8.33 6.00 11.01
C ARG A 4 -7.89 6.44 9.62
N VAL A 5 -7.36 5.54 8.79
CA VAL A 5 -6.87 5.89 7.44
C VAL A 5 -8.04 6.25 6.53
N GLU A 6 -7.91 7.38 5.84
CA GLU A 6 -8.88 7.90 4.87
C GLU A 6 -8.35 7.89 3.43
N GLU A 7 -7.03 8.06 3.25
CA GLU A 7 -6.37 8.02 1.95
C GLU A 7 -4.91 7.57 2.10
N PHE A 8 -4.44 6.72 1.18
CA PHE A 8 -3.08 6.23 1.13
C PHE A 8 -2.64 5.88 -0.29
N ARG A 9 -1.32 5.89 -0.52
CA ARG A 9 -0.71 5.35 -1.74
C ARG A 9 0.48 4.45 -1.46
N VAL A 10 0.77 3.58 -2.40
CA VAL A 10 1.93 2.69 -2.43
C VAL A 10 2.76 3.06 -3.65
N GLU A 11 4.05 3.20 -3.44
CA GLU A 11 5.02 3.48 -4.49
C GLU A 11 6.12 2.41 -4.50
N ALA A 12 6.65 2.15 -5.69
CA ALA A 12 7.84 1.35 -5.90
C ALA A 12 8.97 2.22 -6.44
N TYR A 13 10.20 1.88 -6.07
CA TYR A 13 11.37 2.49 -6.69
C TYR A 13 11.70 1.75 -7.98
N ILE A 14 11.50 2.41 -9.11
CA ILE A 14 11.64 1.83 -10.45
C ILE A 14 12.48 2.80 -11.29
N ASN A 15 13.54 2.29 -11.90
CA ASN A 15 14.42 3.05 -12.80
C ASN A 15 15.02 4.33 -12.18
N GLY A 16 15.25 4.34 -10.87
CA GLY A 16 15.84 5.50 -10.19
C GLY A 16 14.84 6.48 -9.58
N ASP A 17 13.54 6.24 -9.76
CA ASP A 17 12.50 7.14 -9.28
C ASP A 17 11.39 6.41 -8.52
N TRP A 18 10.71 7.15 -7.64
CA TRP A 18 9.49 6.67 -6.98
C TRP A 18 8.31 6.80 -7.93
N GLN A 19 7.63 5.68 -8.18
CA GLN A 19 6.45 5.62 -9.02
C GLN A 19 5.28 5.07 -8.21
N GLU A 20 4.12 5.71 -8.30
CA GLU A 20 2.89 5.18 -7.71
C GLU A 20 2.48 3.90 -8.41
N VAL A 21 2.24 2.84 -7.63
CA VAL A 21 1.88 1.51 -8.15
C VAL A 21 0.47 1.09 -7.76
N ALA A 22 -0.07 1.68 -6.69
CA ALA A 22 -1.45 1.54 -6.27
C ALA A 22 -1.83 2.62 -5.24
N ASN A 23 -3.12 2.88 -5.07
CA ASN A 23 -3.66 3.76 -4.04
C ASN A 23 -4.98 3.20 -3.48
N GLY A 24 -5.45 3.80 -2.39
CA GLY A 24 -6.71 3.43 -1.77
C GLY A 24 -7.16 4.44 -0.71
N THR A 25 -8.35 4.23 -0.17
CA THR A 25 -8.93 5.12 0.84
C THR A 25 -8.81 4.51 2.23
N THR A 26 -9.69 3.57 2.57
CA THR A 26 -9.80 2.99 3.90
C THR A 26 -9.12 1.62 4.01
N ILE A 27 -8.45 1.36 5.13
CA ILE A 27 -7.78 0.06 5.40
C ILE A 27 -8.62 -0.83 6.32
N GLY A 28 -9.17 -0.28 7.40
CA GLY A 28 -9.94 -1.04 8.38
C GLY A 28 -9.12 -2.13 9.08
N TYR A 29 -9.69 -3.33 9.23
CA TYR A 29 -9.00 -4.48 9.82
C TYR A 29 -7.93 -5.08 8.88
N LYS A 30 -8.24 -5.19 7.59
CA LYS A 30 -7.35 -5.72 6.55
C LYS A 30 -7.78 -5.17 5.19
N HIS A 31 -6.81 -4.77 4.39
CA HIS A 31 -7.00 -4.37 3.01
C HIS A 31 -6.01 -5.12 2.12
N LEU A 32 -6.50 -5.80 1.08
CA LEU A 32 -5.68 -6.43 0.06
C LEU A 32 -5.68 -5.53 -1.17
N LEU A 33 -4.54 -4.88 -1.41
CA LEU A 33 -4.37 -3.98 -2.55
C LEU A 33 -3.61 -4.70 -3.65
N GLN A 34 -4.25 -4.87 -4.82
CA GLN A 34 -3.62 -5.47 -5.98
C GLN A 34 -2.97 -4.39 -6.85
N CYS A 35 -1.83 -4.74 -7.44
CA CYS A 35 -1.14 -3.95 -8.46
C CYS A 35 -0.62 -4.89 -9.55
N LYS A 36 -0.15 -4.33 -10.66
CA LYS A 36 0.57 -5.13 -11.66
C LYS A 36 1.84 -5.73 -11.03
N PRO A 37 2.29 -6.92 -11.45
CA PRO A 37 3.56 -7.48 -10.98
C PRO A 37 4.72 -6.53 -11.26
N ILE A 38 5.53 -6.24 -10.24
CA ILE A 38 6.65 -5.29 -10.30
C ILE A 38 7.87 -5.93 -9.65
N THR A 39 9.04 -5.76 -10.27
CA THR A 39 10.34 -6.10 -9.67
C THR A 39 10.96 -4.83 -9.09
N THR A 40 11.15 -4.79 -7.77
CA THR A 40 11.80 -3.67 -7.09
C THR A 40 12.47 -4.15 -5.80
N ASN A 41 13.43 -3.37 -5.30
CA ASN A 41 14.05 -3.56 -4.00
C ASN A 41 13.53 -2.59 -2.93
N ARG A 42 12.64 -1.66 -3.29
CA ARG A 42 12.13 -0.65 -2.36
C ARG A 42 10.66 -0.38 -2.62
N ILE A 43 9.89 -0.44 -1.54
CA ILE A 43 8.48 -0.05 -1.51
C ILE A 43 8.31 1.03 -0.46
N ARG A 44 7.45 2.00 -0.76
CA ARG A 44 7.06 3.08 0.15
C ARG A 44 5.54 3.08 0.29
N PHE A 45 5.06 3.03 1.51
CA PHE A 45 3.65 3.16 1.85
C PHE A 45 3.43 4.52 2.50
N ILE A 46 2.49 5.30 1.98
CA ILE A 46 2.25 6.69 2.36
C ILE A 46 0.79 6.82 2.77
N ILE A 47 0.56 7.31 3.99
CA ILE A 47 -0.77 7.69 4.46
C ILE A 47 -0.92 9.18 4.16
N GLU A 48 -1.75 9.51 3.18
CA GLU A 48 -2.01 10.89 2.76
C GLU A 48 -3.00 11.56 3.72
N LYS A 49 -3.98 10.80 4.22
CA LYS A 49 -5.01 11.33 5.12
C LYS A 49 -5.44 10.33 6.17
N ALA A 50 -5.58 10.80 7.41
CA ALA A 50 -6.09 10.01 8.52
C ALA A 50 -6.84 10.85 9.56
N ARG A 51 -7.80 10.23 10.25
CA ARG A 51 -8.44 10.74 11.47
C ARG A 51 -7.50 10.55 12.65
N GLY A 52 -6.67 11.56 12.90
CA GLY A 52 -5.61 11.51 13.91
C GLY A 52 -4.45 10.60 13.50
N GLN A 53 -3.67 10.14 14.47
CA GLN A 53 -2.50 9.30 14.18
C GLN A 53 -2.92 7.92 13.65
N ALA A 54 -2.52 7.59 12.43
CA ALA A 54 -2.72 6.25 11.88
C ALA A 54 -1.78 5.24 12.55
N LEU A 55 -2.31 4.04 12.78
CA LEU A 55 -1.58 2.92 13.37
C LEU A 55 -1.69 1.73 12.41
N ILE A 56 -0.55 1.26 11.89
CA ILE A 56 -0.47 0.11 10.99
C ILE A 56 0.21 -1.02 11.75
N SER A 57 -0.47 -2.14 11.91
CA SER A 57 0.06 -3.31 12.62
C SER A 57 0.88 -4.23 11.71
N ASN A 58 0.58 -4.25 10.41
CA ASN A 58 1.24 -5.12 9.46
C ASN A 58 1.21 -4.51 8.05
N PHE A 59 2.32 -4.66 7.33
CA PHE A 59 2.42 -4.40 5.90
C PHE A 59 3.19 -5.57 5.27
N SER A 60 2.56 -6.30 4.35
CA SER A 60 3.10 -7.50 3.74
C SER A 60 2.98 -7.43 2.22
N LEU A 61 3.98 -7.95 1.53
CA LEU A 61 4.05 -8.02 0.07
C LEU A 61 3.98 -9.48 -0.36
N TYR A 62 3.18 -9.76 -1.38
CA TYR A 62 2.98 -11.11 -1.90
C TYR A 62 3.10 -11.10 -3.42
N LYS A 63 3.70 -12.15 -3.97
CA LYS A 63 3.59 -12.47 -5.39
C LYS A 63 2.42 -13.44 -5.55
N ALA A 64 1.26 -12.92 -5.92
CA ALA A 64 0.13 -13.77 -6.27
C ALA A 64 0.45 -14.52 -7.58
N GLU A 65 0.17 -15.82 -7.62
CA GLU A 65 0.18 -16.58 -8.86
C GLU A 65 -1.04 -16.18 -9.68
N ASN A 66 -0.89 -16.15 -11.01
CA ASN A 66 -2.07 -16.04 -11.88
C ASN A 66 -2.88 -17.32 -11.71
N ILE A 67 -4.05 -17.21 -11.10
CA ILE A 67 -5.03 -18.28 -11.13
C ILE A 67 -5.68 -18.20 -12.52
N ASN A 68 -5.29 -19.11 -13.41
CA ASN A 68 -5.98 -19.36 -14.68
C ASN A 68 -7.36 -19.96 -14.42
#